data_AF-E9GX65-F1
#
_entry.id   AF-E9GX65-F1
#
_cell.length_a   1.000
_cell.length_b   1.000
_cell.length_c   1.000
_cell.angle_alpha   90.00
_cell.angle_beta   90.00
_cell.angle_gamma   90.00
#
_symmetry.space_group_name_H-M   'P 1'
#
loop_
_entity.id
_entity.type
_entity.pdbx_description
1 polymer ?
#
loop_
_entity_poly.entity_id
_entity_poly.type
_entity_poly.pdbx_seq_one_letter_code
_entity_poly.pdbx_strand_id
1 'polypeptide(L)' 'YISFDGPGGDLAHALLSNLDYRGIVHFDEAETWSTSSNGTNLFQLATHQFGHVLGLEDSKVRTAAVMHSIHDY' A
#
# COMPACT_ATOMS: atom_id res chain seq x y z
N TYR A 1 10.35 6.89 12.08
CA TYR A 1 10.72 6.65 10.68
C TYR A 1 10.65 5.15 10.50
N ILE A 2 9.70 4.67 9.71
CA ILE A 2 9.62 3.26 9.33
C ILE A 2 10.44 3.16 8.04
N SER A 3 11.35 2.20 7.97
CA SER A 3 12.26 2.02 6.84
C SER A 3 11.71 0.92 5.93
N PHE A 4 11.86 1.11 4.62
CA PHE A 4 11.61 0.04 3.65
C PHE A 4 12.78 -0.96 3.60
N ASP A 5 12.53 -2.13 3.02
CA ASP A 5 13.43 -3.28 2.95
C ASP A 5 14.12 -3.44 1.58
N GLY A 6 13.78 -2.63 0.58
CA GLY A 6 14.34 -2.70 -0.76
C GLY A 6 13.42 -3.45 -1.72
N PRO A 7 13.92 -4.04 -2.82
CA PRO A 7 13.05 -4.69 -3.79
C PRO A 7 12.31 -5.91 -3.21
N GLY A 8 10.99 -5.92 -3.34
CA GLY A 8 10.06 -6.88 -2.76
C GLY A 8 9.65 -6.50 -1.32
N GLY A 9 8.83 -7.33 -0.68
CA GLY A 9 8.49 -7.14 0.73
C GLY A 9 7.58 -5.94 1.01
N ASP A 10 8.07 -4.95 1.76
CA ASP A 10 7.27 -3.81 2.24
C ASP A 10 7.07 -2.75 1.14
N LEU A 11 6.03 -2.92 0.33
CA LEU A 11 5.76 -2.06 -0.83
C LEU A 11 5.37 -0.61 -0.48
N ALA A 12 4.61 -0.44 0.60
CA ALA A 12 4.09 0.86 1.04
C ALA A 12 3.61 0.81 2.49
N HIS A 13 3.54 1.98 3.13
CA HIS A 13 2.93 2.15 4.45
C HIS A 13 2.17 3.48 4.56
N ALA A 14 1.08 3.45 5.32
CA ALA A 14 0.30 4.63 5.68
C ALA A 14 0.60 5.05 7.12
N LEU A 15 0.91 6.33 7.34
CA LEU A 15 1.11 6.87 8.68
C LEU A 15 -0.25 7.26 9.27
N LEU A 16 -0.84 6.37 10.06
CA LEU A 16 -2.19 6.56 10.64
C LEU A 16 -2.16 7.12 12.07
N SER A 17 -0.98 7.15 12.72
CA SER A 17 -0.86 7.14 14.18
C SER A 17 -0.66 8.50 14.88
N ASN A 18 -0.74 9.64 14.19
CA ASN A 18 -0.65 10.98 14.81
C ASN A 18 -1.25 12.06 13.90
N LEU A 19 -1.89 13.08 14.47
CA LEU A 19 -2.64 14.11 13.71
C LEU A 19 -1.78 14.77 12.61
N ASP A 20 -0.48 14.94 12.88
CA ASP A 20 0.44 15.65 11.99
C ASP A 20 0.84 14.85 10.73
N TYR A 21 0.65 13.52 10.72
CA TYR A 21 1.05 12.66 9.60
C TYR A 21 -0.09 11.81 9.03
N ARG A 22 -1.32 12.00 9.54
CA ARG A 22 -2.50 11.33 9.00
C ARG A 22 -2.67 11.66 7.52
N GLY A 23 -2.82 10.61 6.73
CA GLY A 23 -3.03 10.73 5.28
C GLY A 23 -1.75 10.77 4.44
N ILE A 24 -0.58 10.62 5.07
CA ILE A 24 0.67 10.41 4.35
C ILE A 24 0.83 8.92 4.06
N VAL A 25 1.09 8.61 2.80
CA VAL A 25 1.48 7.28 2.33
C VAL A 25 2.86 7.42 1.69
N HIS A 26 3.79 6.56 2.09
CA HIS A 26 5.04 6.40 1.34
C HIS A 26 5.01 5.08 0.59
N PHE A 27 5.65 5.09 -0.57
CA PHE A 27 5.85 3.93 -1.44
C PHE A 27 7.36 3.69 -1.52
N ASP A 28 7.80 2.44 -1.49
CA ASP A 28 9.23 2.13 -1.61
C ASP A 28 9.71 2.46 -3.04
N GLU A 29 10.74 3.30 -3.16
CA GLU A 29 11.33 3.66 -4.44
C GLU A 29 12.07 2.47 -5.09
N ALA A 30 12.48 1.48 -4.30
CA ALA A 30 13.18 0.30 -4.80
C ALA A 30 12.29 -0.65 -5.62
N GLU A 31 10.97 -0.46 -5.57
CA GLU A 31 10.01 -1.24 -6.33
C GLU A 31 10.00 -0.94 -7.82
N THR A 32 9.73 -1.97 -8.63
CA THR A 32 9.49 -1.79 -10.07
C THR A 32 8.04 -1.38 -10.31
N TRP A 33 7.75 -0.10 -10.09
CA TRP A 33 6.40 0.45 -10.24
C TRP A 33 5.87 0.40 -11.68
N SER A 34 4.61 0.04 -11.82
CA SER A 34 3.90 -0.09 -13.09
C SER A 34 2.45 0.36 -12.97
N THR A 35 1.85 0.77 -14.09
CA THR A 35 0.40 0.95 -14.22
C THR A 35 -0.28 -0.24 -14.92
N SER A 36 0.52 -1.22 -15.35
CA SER A 36 0.08 -2.46 -16.00
C SER A 36 0.26 -3.66 -15.06
N SER A 37 0.11 -4.88 -15.58
CA SER A 37 0.41 -6.11 -14.85
C SER A 37 1.90 -6.51 -14.88
N ASN A 38 2.76 -5.72 -15.53
CA ASN A 38 4.20 -5.99 -15.59
C ASN A 38 4.95 -5.13 -14.56
N GLY A 39 5.12 -5.66 -13.35
CA GLY A 39 5.69 -4.96 -12.18
C GLY A 39 4.66 -4.74 -11.06
N THR A 40 5.07 -4.02 -10.02
CA THR A 40 4.22 -3.68 -8.86
C THR A 40 3.21 -2.61 -9.27
N ASN A 41 1.92 -2.92 -9.24
CA ASN A 41 0.90 -2.02 -9.77
C ASN A 41 0.63 -0.85 -8.81
N LEU A 42 1.21 0.32 -9.12
CA LEU A 42 1.11 1.51 -8.28
C LEU A 42 -0.34 1.99 -8.11
N PHE A 43 -1.17 1.87 -9.16
CA PHE A 43 -2.57 2.28 -9.08
C PHE A 43 -3.37 1.44 -8.08
N GLN A 44 -3.23 0.12 -8.14
CA GLN A 44 -3.91 -0.79 -7.22
C GLN A 44 -3.44 -0.57 -5.78
N LEU A 45 -2.11 -0.51 -5.57
CA LEU A 45 -1.56 -0.32 -4.23
C LEU A 45 -1.92 1.04 -3.65
N ALA A 46 -1.82 2.12 -4.43
CA ALA A 46 -2.23 3.46 -3.97
C ALA A 46 -3.72 3.51 -3.61
N THR A 47 -4.59 2.85 -4.40
CA THR A 47 -6.02 2.78 -4.08
C THR A 47 -6.26 2.08 -2.75
N HIS A 48 -5.54 0.98 -2.48
CA HIS A 48 -5.60 0.28 -1.20
C HIS A 48 -5.14 1.17 -0.04
N GLN A 49 -3.96 1.79 -0.15
CA GLN A 49 -3.41 2.65 0.91
C GLN A 49 -4.29 3.88 1.18
N PHE A 50 -4.88 4.47 0.14
CA PHE A 50 -5.83 5.56 0.31
C PHE A 50 -7.13 5.13 1.00
N GLY A 51 -7.56 3.88 0.85
CA GLY A 51 -8.63 3.33 1.65
C GLY A 51 -8.32 3.40 3.15
N HIS A 52 -7.11 3.04 3.56
CA HIS A 52 -6.67 3.19 4.95
C HIS A 52 -6.63 4.66 5.40
N VAL A 53 -6.16 5.56 4.55
CA VAL A 53 -6.19 7.01 4.82
C VAL A 53 -7.63 7.50 5.06
N LEU A 54 -8.60 6.98 4.31
CA LEU A 54 -10.02 7.29 4.46
C LEU A 54 -10.70 6.55 5.63
N GLY A 55 -9.97 5.70 6.36
CA GLY A 55 -10.46 4.99 7.55
C GLY A 55 -11.04 3.60 7.27
N LEU A 56 -10.76 3.00 6.12
CA LEU A 56 -11.13 1.62 5.82
C LEU A 56 -10.10 0.65 6.41
N GLU A 57 -10.58 -0.44 7.00
CA GLU A 57 -9.77 -1.56 7.45
C GLU A 57 -9.60 -2.62 6.35
N ASP A 58 -8.65 -3.54 6.56
CA ASP A 58 -8.44 -4.67 5.67
C ASP A 58 -9.69 -5.54 5.52
N SER A 59 -9.96 -5.93 4.27
CA SER A 59 -11.05 -6.83 3.91
C SER A 59 -10.61 -8.29 3.95
N LYS A 60 -11.52 -9.15 4.43
CA LYS A 60 -11.38 -10.61 4.39
C LYS A 60 -11.76 -11.22 3.02
N VAL A 61 -12.29 -10.43 2.09
CA VAL A 61 -12.71 -10.89 0.76
C VAL A 61 -11.53 -10.88 -0.21
N ARG A 62 -10.91 -12.05 -0.40
CA ARG A 62 -9.60 -12.18 -1.04
C ARG A 62 -9.51 -11.79 -2.53
N THR A 63 -10.58 -11.96 -3.29
CA THR A 63 -10.51 -11.94 -4.77
C THR A 63 -11.15 -10.73 -5.43
N ALA A 64 -11.83 -9.88 -4.66
CA ALA A 64 -12.64 -8.80 -5.22
C ALA A 64 -12.53 -7.46 -4.48
N ALA A 65 -12.04 -7.47 -3.24
CA ALA A 65 -11.92 -6.24 -2.47
C ALA A 65 -10.54 -5.61 -2.68
N VAL A 66 -10.54 -4.33 -3.08
CA VAL A 66 -9.31 -3.52 -3.14
C VAL A 66 -8.62 -3.45 -1.78
N MET A 67 -9.39 -3.43 -0.69
CA MET A 67 -8.88 -3.46 0.68
C MET A 67 -8.42 -4.85 1.15
N HIS A 68 -8.37 -5.86 0.28
CA HIS A 68 -7.72 -7.10 0.67
C HIS A 68 -6.21 -6.87 0.76
N SER A 69 -5.63 -7.28 1.89
CA SER A 69 -4.20 -7.18 2.15
C SER A 69 -3.43 -8.05 1.15
N ILE A 70 -2.61 -7.43 0.32
CA ILE A 70 -1.78 -8.11 -0.69
C ILE A 70 -0.39 -8.36 -0.09
N HIS A 71 -0.34 -9.17 0.97
CA HIS A 71 0.92 -9.64 1.57
C HIS A 71 1.45 -10.93 0.90
N ASP A 72 0.78 -11.42 -0.16
CA ASP A 72 1.09 -12.69 -0.83
C ASP A 72 1.82 -12.48 -2.18
N TYR A 73 2.94 -11.74 -2.20
CA TYR A 73 3.86 -11.68 -3.34
C TYR A 73 5.29 -12.09 -2.93
#